data_AF-A0A1R3HDS4-F1
#
_entry.id   AF-A0A1R3HDS4-F1
#
_cell.length_a   1.000
_cell.length_b   1.000
_cell.length_c   1.000
_cell.angle_alpha   90.00
_cell.angle_beta   90.00
_cell.angle_gamma   90.00
#
_symmetry.space_group_name_H-M   'P 1'
#
loop_
_entity.id
_entity.type
_entity.pdbx_description
1 polymer ?
#
loop_
_entity_poly.entity_id
_entity_poly.type
_entity_poly.pdbx_seq_one_letter_code
_entity_poly.pdbx_strand_id
1 'polypeptide(L)'
;MSNWITYIGYWPKELLPKLSKGANHVAWGGIAIADKQGNSPPMGSGHMPNDDYKRCCYFKYIKFLNNERQFLTPDDNAIIRHVDKSGCYGRVDKRHCGKLKVPYCIIFGRPVENVDD
;
A
#
# COMPACT_ATOMS: atom_id res chain seq x y z
N MET A 1 -27.23 2.24 8.13
CA MET A 1 -25.93 1.75 7.60
C MET A 1 -24.85 2.20 8.56
N SER A 2 -24.18 1.27 9.24
CA SER A 2 -23.17 1.60 10.25
C SER A 2 -21.83 1.94 9.59
N ASN A 3 -21.34 3.16 9.80
CA ASN A 3 -20.01 3.60 9.39
C ASN A 3 -18.98 3.00 10.36
N TRP A 4 -18.35 1.89 10.00
CA TRP A 4 -17.22 1.36 10.75
C TRP A 4 -15.94 2.07 10.29
N ILE A 5 -15.68 3.27 10.81
CA ILE A 5 -14.34 3.84 10.74
C ILE A 5 -13.61 3.40 12.00
N THR A 6 -12.72 2.43 11.87
CA THR A 6 -11.84 2.01 12.96
C THR A 6 -10.55 2.82 12.91
N TYR A 7 -10.37 3.72 13.87
CA TYR A 7 -9.11 4.43 14.04
C TYR A 7 -8.13 3.52 14.79
N ILE A 8 -7.03 3.14 14.14
CA ILE A 8 -5.98 2.29 14.72
C ILE A 8 -5.15 3.06 15.77
N GLY A 9 -5.30 4.40 15.84
CA GLY A 9 -4.82 5.25 16.94
C GLY A 9 -4.03 6.47 16.47
N TYR A 10 -3.46 7.20 17.44
CA TYR A 10 -2.65 8.40 17.25
C TYR A 10 -1.37 8.28 18.06
N TRP A 11 -0.21 8.51 17.45
CA TRP A 11 1.08 8.39 18.14
C TRP A 11 1.44 9.73 18.77
N PRO A 12 1.46 9.84 20.12
CA PRO A 12 1.80 11.08 20.79
C PRO A 12 3.25 11.49 20.53
N LYS A 13 3.49 12.80 20.49
CA LYS A 13 4.83 13.36 20.31
C LYS A 13 5.80 12.94 21.42
N GLU A 14 5.28 12.60 22.60
CA GLU A 14 6.01 12.11 23.75
C GLU A 14 6.60 10.71 23.49
N LEU A 15 5.91 9.87 22.71
CA LEU A 15 6.40 8.54 22.32
C LEU A 15 7.34 8.61 21.11
N LEU A 16 7.13 9.56 20.20
CA LEU A 16 7.91 9.71 18.97
C LEU A 16 8.40 11.17 18.80
N PRO A 17 9.34 11.63 19.64
CA PRO A 17 9.78 13.03 19.64
C PRO A 17 10.39 13.49 18.32
N LYS A 18 11.00 12.57 17.55
CA LYS A 18 11.52 12.84 16.21
C LYS A 18 10.43 13.17 15.18
N LEU A 19 9.19 12.70 15.42
CA LEU A 19 8.02 12.98 14.58
C LEU A 19 7.12 14.08 15.16
N SER A 20 7.55 14.75 16.24
CA SER A 20 6.76 15.78 16.94
C SER A 20 6.37 16.97 16.06
N LYS A 21 7.15 17.23 15.00
CA LYS A 21 6.92 18.29 14.02
C LYS A 21 6.46 17.76 12.66
N GLY A 22 6.07 16.48 12.58
CA GLY A 22 5.77 15.78 11.34
C GLY A 22 6.96 14.99 10.79
N ALA A 23 6.80 14.47 9.59
CA ALA A 23 7.79 13.64 8.90
C ALA A 23 8.18 14.29 7.57
N ASN A 24 9.46 14.16 7.18
CA ASN A 24 9.94 14.60 5.87
C ASN A 24 9.53 13.62 4.75
N HIS A 25 9.31 12.36 5.11
CA HIS A 25 8.93 11.29 4.20
C HIS A 25 7.81 10.47 4.83
N VAL A 26 6.90 9.99 3.99
CA VAL A 26 5.85 9.06 4.36
C VAL A 26 5.98 7.83 3.47
N ALA A 27 5.79 6.65 4.05
CA ALA A 27 5.84 5.39 3.34
C ALA A 27 4.58 4.58 3.61
N TRP A 28 4.15 3.83 2.60
CA TRP A 28 3.01 2.93 2.67
C TRP A 28 3.31 1.71 1.81
N GLY A 29 2.72 0.57 2.16
CA GLY A 29 2.97 -0.67 1.47
C GLY A 29 2.55 -1.86 2.33
N GLY A 30 3.26 -2.96 2.16
CA GLY A 30 3.08 -4.17 2.95
C GLY A 30 4.34 -5.03 2.89
N ILE A 31 4.42 -5.99 3.80
CA ILE A 31 5.50 -6.97 3.86
C ILE A 31 4.85 -8.34 3.81
N ALA A 32 5.38 -9.23 2.98
CA ALA A 32 5.03 -10.63 2.94
C ALA A 32 6.27 -11.44 3.31
N ILE A 33 6.12 -12.37 4.26
CA ILE A 33 7.21 -13.19 4.77
C ILE A 33 6.82 -14.64 4.51
N ALA A 34 7.71 -15.39 3.84
CA ALA A 34 7.51 -16.80 3.58
C ALA A 34 7.56 -17.63 4.87
N ASP A 35 6.92 -18.80 4.86
CA ASP A 35 7.04 -19.76 5.95
C ASP A 35 8.43 -20.39 6.02
N LYS A 36 8.65 -21.28 7.00
CA LYS A 36 9.92 -21.99 7.18
C LYS A 36 10.29 -22.90 6.01
N GLN A 37 9.34 -23.25 5.16
CA GLN A 37 9.50 -24.07 3.98
C GLN A 37 9.73 -23.21 2.71
N GLY A 38 9.72 -21.88 2.84
CA GLY A 38 9.87 -20.96 1.71
C GLY A 38 8.56 -20.67 0.97
N ASN A 39 7.42 -21.16 1.45
CA ASN A 39 6.15 -20.87 0.82
C ASN A 39 5.70 -19.45 1.16
N SER A 40 5.49 -18.66 0.12
CA SER A 40 4.95 -17.31 0.23
C SER A 40 3.47 -17.37 0.64
N PRO A 41 3.00 -16.54 1.60
CA PRO A 41 1.61 -16.58 2.04
C PRO A 41 0.63 -16.33 0.89
N PRO A 42 -0.51 -17.07 0.83
CA PRO A 42 -1.53 -16.81 -0.17
C PRO A 42 -2.11 -15.41 0.04
N MET A 43 -2.24 -14.63 -1.05
CA MET A 43 -2.81 -13.29 -1.01
C MET A 43 -3.83 -13.09 -2.13
N GLY A 44 -4.96 -12.49 -1.76
CA GLY A 44 -6.02 -12.11 -2.70
C GLY A 44 -6.74 -13.26 -3.35
N SER A 45 -7.03 -13.10 -4.63
CA SER A 45 -7.81 -14.03 -5.45
C SER A 45 -6.98 -15.14 -6.10
N GLY A 46 -5.65 -15.13 -5.95
CA GLY A 46 -4.77 -16.01 -6.72
C GLY A 46 -4.44 -15.50 -8.13
N HIS A 47 -4.84 -14.29 -8.52
CA HIS A 47 -4.46 -13.69 -9.81
C HIS A 47 -3.34 -12.65 -9.69
N MET A 48 -2.46 -12.61 -10.69
CA MET A 48 -1.45 -11.56 -10.85
C MET A 48 -2.15 -10.21 -11.08
N PRO A 49 -1.61 -9.06 -10.61
CA PRO A 49 -2.24 -7.78 -10.86
C PRO A 49 -2.29 -7.52 -12.36
N ASN A 50 -3.50 -7.38 -12.88
CA ASN A 50 -3.78 -6.88 -14.22
C ASN A 50 -4.51 -5.54 -14.09
N ASP A 51 -4.94 -4.97 -15.21
CA ASP A 51 -5.65 -3.70 -15.19
C ASP A 51 -7.04 -3.76 -14.53
N ASP A 52 -7.54 -4.95 -14.18
CA ASP A 52 -8.82 -5.17 -13.49
C ASP A 52 -8.64 -5.32 -11.98
N TYR A 53 -8.64 -4.17 -11.29
CA TYR A 53 -8.58 -4.06 -9.84
C TYR A 53 -9.70 -4.81 -9.08
N LYS A 54 -10.77 -5.26 -9.75
CA LYS A 54 -11.84 -6.04 -9.11
C LYS A 54 -11.45 -7.49 -8.87
N ARG A 55 -10.41 -7.98 -9.55
CA ARG A 55 -9.95 -9.37 -9.49
C ARG A 55 -8.64 -9.52 -8.74
N CYS A 56 -8.11 -8.47 -8.14
CA CYS A 56 -6.84 -8.47 -7.42
C CYS A 56 -7.00 -7.85 -6.03
N CYS A 57 -6.00 -8.06 -5.17
CA CYS A 57 -5.93 -7.36 -3.90
C CYS A 57 -5.57 -5.89 -4.12
N TYR A 58 -6.09 -5.01 -3.26
CA TYR A 58 -5.77 -3.60 -3.33
C TYR A 58 -5.77 -2.90 -1.97
N PHE A 59 -4.91 -1.89 -1.85
CA PHE A 59 -5.00 -0.82 -0.85
C PHE A 59 -5.39 0.47 -1.58
N LYS A 60 -6.46 1.15 -1.16
CA LYS A 60 -6.99 2.33 -1.84
C LYS A 60 -7.28 3.47 -0.86
N TYR A 61 -7.50 4.67 -1.40
CA TYR A 61 -7.72 5.90 -0.63
C TYR A 61 -6.52 6.32 0.22
N ILE A 62 -5.32 6.04 -0.28
CA ILE A 62 -4.08 6.50 0.37
C ILE A 62 -4.03 8.02 0.28
N LYS A 63 -3.94 8.66 1.44
CA LYS A 63 -3.80 10.10 1.61
C LYS A 63 -2.82 10.38 2.73
N PHE A 64 -2.15 11.52 2.67
CA PHE A 64 -1.28 12.01 3.73
C PHE A 64 -1.65 13.45 4.08
N LEU A 65 -1.26 13.89 5.28
CA LEU A 65 -1.54 15.24 5.77
C LEU A 65 -0.32 16.13 5.53
N ASN A 66 -0.52 17.33 4.98
CA ASN A 66 0.53 18.34 4.90
C ASN A 66 0.52 19.26 6.14
N ASN A 67 1.46 20.22 6.19
CA ASN A 67 1.58 21.19 7.29
C ASN A 67 0.36 22.10 7.43
N GLU A 68 -0.42 22.28 6.36
CA GLU A 68 -1.66 23.06 6.33
C GLU A 68 -2.88 22.24 6.78
N ARG A 69 -2.67 21.00 7.25
CA ARG A 69 -3.73 20.06 7.66
C ARG A 69 -4.68 19.67 6.53
N GLN A 70 -4.18 19.64 5.31
CA GLN A 70 -4.92 19.19 4.14
C GLN A 70 -4.55 17.75 3.82
N PHE A 71 -5.56 16.95 3.48
CA PHE A 71 -5.36 15.59 2.99
C PHE A 71 -5.00 15.63 1.51
N LEU A 72 -3.74 15.32 1.22
CA LEU A 72 -3.20 15.21 -0.13
C LEU A 72 -3.15 13.76 -0.57
N THR A 73 -3.11 13.56 -1.87
CA THR A 73 -3.00 12.25 -2.51
C THR A 73 -1.61 12.10 -3.10
N PRO A 74 -1.00 10.91 -3.05
CA PRO A 74 0.32 10.70 -3.63
C PRO A 74 0.39 11.14 -5.10
N ASP A 75 1.45 11.86 -5.45
CA ASP A 75 1.78 12.24 -6.83
C ASP A 75 2.83 11.30 -7.39
N ASP A 76 2.60 10.69 -8.56
CA ASP A 76 3.52 9.71 -9.15
C ASP A 76 4.95 10.26 -9.34
N ASN A 77 5.09 11.57 -9.54
CA ASN A 77 6.41 12.22 -9.69
C ASN A 77 7.18 12.36 -8.38
N ALA A 78 6.50 12.24 -7.24
CA ALA A 78 7.06 12.39 -5.90
C ALA A 78 7.16 11.05 -5.14
N ILE A 79 6.87 9.91 -5.81
CA ILE A 79 6.87 8.58 -5.21
C ILE A 79 8.12 7.82 -5.63
N ILE A 80 8.87 7.36 -4.63
CA ILE A 80 9.93 6.37 -4.81
C ILE A 80 9.33 4.99 -4.58
N ARG A 81 9.50 4.08 -5.54
CA ARG A 81 9.00 2.71 -5.46
C ARG A 81 10.11 1.79 -5.00
N HIS A 82 9.83 1.03 -3.94
CA HIS A 82 10.68 -0.06 -3.49
C HIS A 82 9.89 -1.37 -3.51
N VAL A 83 10.47 -2.39 -4.14
CA VAL A 83 9.95 -3.77 -4.19
C VAL A 83 11.15 -4.70 -4.12
N ASP A 84 11.27 -5.44 -3.02
CA ASP A 84 12.43 -6.28 -2.74
C ASP A 84 12.54 -7.44 -3.73
N LYS A 85 11.39 -8.06 -4.06
CA LYS A 85 11.27 -9.14 -5.05
C LYS A 85 10.05 -8.91 -5.95
N SER A 86 10.29 -8.33 -7.12
CA SER A 86 9.23 -7.88 -8.05
C SER A 86 8.40 -9.02 -8.64
N GLY A 87 8.98 -10.22 -8.76
CA GLY A 87 8.30 -11.40 -9.29
C GLY A 87 7.33 -12.07 -8.32
N CYS A 88 7.44 -11.84 -7.00
CA CYS A 88 6.66 -12.61 -6.04
C CYS A 88 5.17 -12.32 -6.12
N TYR A 89 4.73 -11.10 -5.80
CA TYR A 89 3.29 -10.80 -5.73
C TYR A 89 2.76 -9.97 -6.90
N GLY A 90 3.65 -9.44 -7.74
CA GLY A 90 3.34 -8.36 -8.66
C GLY A 90 2.85 -7.10 -7.92
N ARG A 91 3.22 -5.93 -8.42
CA ARG A 91 2.73 -4.67 -7.87
C ARG A 91 2.41 -3.71 -9.00
N VAL A 92 1.24 -3.09 -8.91
CA VAL A 92 0.82 -2.04 -9.83
C VAL A 92 0.29 -0.86 -9.02
N ASP A 93 0.93 0.28 -9.18
CA ASP A 93 0.50 1.55 -8.59
C ASP A 93 -0.41 2.28 -9.58
N LYS A 94 -1.59 2.72 -9.14
CA LYS A 94 -2.51 3.47 -9.99
C LYS A 94 -3.11 4.68 -9.29
N ARG A 95 -3.13 5.81 -10.00
CA ARG A 95 -4.12 6.85 -9.74
C ARG A 95 -5.49 6.42 -10.21
N HIS A 96 -6.53 6.88 -9.54
CA HIS A 96 -7.92 6.61 -9.89
C HIS A 96 -8.35 5.13 -9.77
N CYS A 97 -7.48 4.13 -9.77
CA CYS A 97 -7.85 2.72 -9.52
C CYS A 97 -9.03 2.24 -10.40
N GLY A 98 -9.11 2.71 -11.65
CA GLY A 98 -10.22 2.47 -12.56
C GLY A 98 -11.53 3.24 -12.27
N LYS A 99 -11.54 4.15 -11.28
CA LYS A 99 -12.64 5.05 -10.92
C LYS A 99 -12.12 6.44 -10.51
N LEU A 100 -12.49 7.50 -11.24
CA LEU A 100 -12.09 8.89 -10.98
C LEU A 100 -12.14 9.36 -9.49
N LYS A 101 -13.03 8.79 -8.67
CA LYS A 101 -13.15 9.14 -7.23
C LYS A 101 -12.19 8.42 -6.28
N VAL A 102 -11.32 7.52 -6.75
CA VAL A 102 -10.38 6.77 -5.90
C VAL A 102 -8.96 7.30 -6.13
N PRO A 103 -8.44 8.21 -5.29
CA PRO A 103 -7.29 9.02 -5.68
C PRO A 103 -6.01 8.24 -5.98
N TYR A 104 -5.65 7.27 -5.14
CA TYR A 104 -4.46 6.44 -5.30
C TYR A 104 -4.69 5.04 -4.71
N CYS A 105 -4.13 4.02 -5.35
CA CYS A 105 -4.07 2.66 -4.84
C CYS A 105 -2.81 1.91 -5.26
N ILE A 106 -2.54 0.89 -4.47
CA ILE A 106 -1.62 -0.20 -4.79
C ILE A 106 -2.49 -1.43 -5.07
N ILE A 107 -2.22 -2.09 -6.19
CA ILE A 107 -2.81 -3.38 -6.55
C ILE A 107 -1.68 -4.41 -6.49
N PHE A 108 -1.96 -5.55 -5.87
CA PHE A 108 -1.03 -6.67 -5.74
C PHE A 108 -1.79 -7.99 -5.92
N GLY A 109 -1.06 -9.00 -6.35
CA GLY A 109 -1.62 -10.30 -6.72
C GLY A 109 -1.12 -11.43 -5.84
N ARG A 110 -0.98 -12.59 -6.47
CA ARG A 110 -0.56 -13.84 -5.84
C ARG A 110 0.96 -14.04 -5.86
N PRO A 111 1.50 -14.89 -4.98
CA PRO A 111 2.85 -15.42 -5.13
C PRO A 111 3.02 -16.12 -6.50
N VAL A 112 4.09 -15.83 -7.22
CA VAL A 112 4.57 -16.66 -8.32
C VAL A 112 5.45 -17.76 -7.73
N GLU A 113 5.18 -19.00 -8.13
CA GLU A 113 6.03 -20.15 -7.80
C GLU A 113 7.29 -20.08 -8.66
N ASN A 114 8.46 -20.29 -8.05
CA ASN A 114 9.78 -20.25 -8.71
C ASN A 114 10.13 -18.88 -9.32
N VAL A 115 10.15 -17.84 -8.49
CA VAL A 115 10.86 -16.61 -8.84
C VAL A 115 12.33 -16.85 -8.49
N ASP A 116 13.15 -17.13 -9.51
CA ASP A 116 14.60 -17.15 -9.33
C ASP A 116 15.08 -15.75 -8.89
N ASP A 117 15.93 -15.72 -7.87
CA ASP A 117 16.54 -14.51 -7.28
C ASP A 117 17.64 -13.91 -8.15
#